data_AF-A0A9D7RAG1-F1
#
_entry.id   AF-A0A9D7RAG1-F1
#
_cell.length_a   1.000
_cell.length_b   1.000
_cell.length_c   1.000
_cell.angle_alpha   90.00
_cell.angle_beta   90.00
_cell.angle_gamma   90.00
#
_symmetry.space_group_name_H-M   'P 1'
#
loop_
_entity.id
_entity.type
_entity.pdbx_description
1 polymer ?
#
loop_
_entity_poly.entity_id
_entity_poly.type
_entity_poly.pdbx_seq_one_letter_code
_entity_poly.pdbx_strand_id
1 'polypeptide(L)'
;MRHQRHPRRLYLRLFFGAVLAAGAAAQQPVPPPAPANQGVPAGQAASTELPVHTLLSALPEAAACGAPDWIVPGMRLSTFSSVSSSPTVGPDGRMGKGTAGAGWDITDVVAVEPGVVVLTMRSFLNANGQQGPAMPNGSRSILVHPSGCDFFLHPRLLEQLQDSSKDGISLRKGTTTHRGTQYKTITSTVEIPGTRLISVYDLTSGVQLSHNSGTYTQAPSFDPNRQNILANNQFHGARRLALPWTAGELPAWVKKMRRASYRGTRIDSGTPQMGLGRLVTNISLEFIPRQAGATFVLFDLKLTQQMEGLPPMDATTIPVAYGPGSKDALWIDPAVLATLRTGQVIDRDGQIGVDLGVEHAGKARDGRSVVVIGERSAGFQTSATYLLSDGRLLATQMVQRSASTGGTVTTSLELVGIDG
;
A
#
# COMPACT_ATOMS: atom_id res chain seq x y z
N MET A 1 38.32 -11.44 -32.81
CA MET A 1 36.85 -11.62 -32.65
C MET A 1 36.53 -11.62 -31.17
N ARG A 2 35.95 -10.53 -30.64
CA ARG A 2 35.57 -10.37 -29.23
C ARG A 2 34.06 -10.61 -29.12
N HIS A 3 33.64 -11.62 -28.36
CA HIS A 3 32.25 -11.76 -27.93
C HIS A 3 31.98 -10.82 -26.74
N GLN A 4 31.15 -9.79 -26.97
CA GLN A 4 30.56 -8.98 -25.92
C GLN A 4 29.49 -9.81 -25.18
N ARG A 5 29.70 -10.06 -23.89
CA ARG A 5 28.65 -10.49 -22.96
C ARG A 5 28.03 -9.23 -22.36
N HIS A 6 26.76 -8.97 -22.65
CA HIS A 6 25.97 -7.97 -21.90
C HIS A 6 25.57 -8.53 -20.54
N PRO A 7 25.79 -7.82 -19.42
CA PRO A 7 25.23 -8.22 -18.13
C PRO A 7 23.76 -7.80 -18.04
N ARG A 8 22.84 -8.78 -17.90
CA ARG A 8 21.46 -8.53 -17.47
C ARG A 8 21.47 -8.17 -15.98
N ARG A 9 21.13 -6.93 -15.63
CA ARG A 9 20.97 -6.50 -14.23
C ARG A 9 19.62 -7.00 -13.70
N LEU A 10 19.67 -7.94 -12.75
CA LEU A 10 18.50 -8.38 -11.98
C LEU A 10 18.24 -7.34 -10.88
N TYR A 11 17.22 -6.49 -11.05
CA TYR A 11 16.85 -5.50 -10.03
C TYR A 11 15.98 -6.18 -8.97
N LEU A 12 16.58 -6.49 -7.83
CA LEU A 12 15.90 -7.02 -6.64
C LEU A 12 15.49 -5.84 -5.75
N ARG A 13 14.19 -5.67 -5.47
CA ARG A 13 13.71 -4.72 -4.46
C ARG A 13 12.94 -5.47 -3.37
N LEU A 14 13.48 -5.43 -2.16
CA LEU A 14 12.85 -5.95 -0.95
C LEU A 14 11.69 -5.03 -0.55
N PHE A 15 10.55 -5.63 -0.26
CA PHE A 15 9.35 -4.95 0.20
C PHE A 15 9.53 -4.46 1.64
N PHE A 16 9.62 -3.14 1.84
CA PHE A 16 9.38 -2.51 3.13
C PHE A 16 8.27 -1.46 2.99
N GLY A 17 7.28 -1.52 3.87
CA GLY A 17 6.21 -0.54 3.99
C GLY A 17 6.38 0.21 5.31
N ALA A 18 6.50 1.54 5.23
CA ALA A 18 6.27 2.42 6.37
C ALA A 18 5.91 3.82 5.88
N VAL A 19 5.28 4.56 6.80
CA VAL A 19 4.98 6.00 6.79
C VAL A 19 3.55 6.36 6.37
N LEU A 20 2.62 6.07 7.29
CA LEU A 20 1.90 7.11 8.06
C LEU A 20 1.42 6.51 9.40
N ALA A 21 2.33 5.89 10.15
CA ALA A 21 2.11 5.45 11.54
C ALA A 21 3.44 5.14 12.27
N ALA A 22 4.47 5.97 12.14
CA ALA A 22 5.61 5.87 13.05
C ALA A 22 5.23 6.60 14.36
N GLY A 23 4.88 5.84 15.40
CA GLY A 23 4.67 6.40 16.73
C GLY A 23 3.61 5.72 17.59
N ALA A 24 3.59 4.39 17.69
CA ALA A 24 2.88 3.67 18.77
C ALA A 24 3.41 2.23 18.91
N ALA A 25 4.69 2.07 19.19
CA ALA A 25 5.21 0.79 19.70
C ALA A 25 5.56 0.98 21.18
N ALA A 26 4.81 0.33 22.06
CA ALA A 26 5.14 0.26 23.47
C ALA A 26 6.50 -0.45 23.62
N GLN A 27 7.47 0.23 24.23
CA GLN A 27 8.76 -0.34 24.57
C GLN A 27 8.56 -1.43 25.63
N GLN A 28 8.81 -2.69 25.27
CA GLN A 28 9.25 -3.67 26.26
C GLN A 28 10.76 -3.50 26.48
N PRO A 29 11.30 -3.77 27.68
CA PRO A 29 12.72 -3.62 27.95
C PRO A 29 13.53 -4.61 27.10
N VAL A 30 14.29 -4.07 26.15
CA VAL A 30 15.26 -4.83 25.33
C VAL A 30 16.62 -4.78 26.04
N PRO A 31 17.38 -5.89 26.11
CA PRO A 31 18.77 -5.90 26.59
C PRO A 31 19.68 -4.98 25.74
N PRO A 32 20.86 -4.57 26.24
CA PRO A 32 21.64 -3.48 25.64
C PRO A 32 21.99 -3.75 24.16
N PRO A 33 22.05 -2.67 23.34
CA PRO A 33 22.15 -2.79 21.89
C PRO A 33 23.52 -3.35 21.47
N ALA A 34 23.48 -4.33 20.55
CA ALA A 34 24.61 -4.66 19.71
C ALA A 34 24.97 -3.46 18.81
N PRO A 35 26.24 -3.27 18.42
CA PRO A 35 26.69 -2.08 17.72
C PRO A 35 25.95 -1.85 16.40
N ALA A 36 25.66 -0.57 16.16
CA ALA A 36 24.83 -0.05 15.07
C ALA A 36 25.28 -0.56 13.68
N ASN A 37 24.42 -1.32 13.02
CA ASN A 37 24.52 -1.48 11.57
C ASN A 37 24.07 -0.17 10.90
N GLN A 38 25.02 0.42 10.19
CA GLN A 38 24.89 1.68 9.47
C GLN A 38 23.65 1.67 8.57
N GLY A 39 22.81 2.69 8.75
CA GLY A 39 21.63 2.92 7.93
C GLY A 39 22.00 3.05 6.45
N VAL A 40 21.24 2.38 5.60
CA VAL A 40 21.32 2.59 4.15
C VAL A 40 20.92 4.04 3.87
N PRO A 41 21.72 4.83 3.14
CA PRO A 41 21.44 6.24 2.92
C PRO A 41 20.13 6.46 2.17
N ALA A 42 19.31 7.37 2.71
CA ALA A 42 18.20 7.97 1.99
C ALA A 42 18.73 8.72 0.76
N GLY A 43 18.22 8.39 -0.42
CA GLY A 43 18.58 9.09 -1.66
C GLY A 43 19.11 8.18 -2.76
N GLN A 44 18.24 7.33 -3.31
CA GLN A 44 18.37 6.94 -4.71
C GLN A 44 17.14 7.42 -5.45
N ALA A 45 17.35 8.34 -6.39
CA ALA A 45 16.34 8.79 -7.33
C ALA A 45 15.64 7.56 -7.92
N ALA A 46 14.34 7.47 -7.73
CA ALA A 46 13.55 6.38 -8.27
C ALA A 46 13.66 6.39 -9.80
N SER A 47 14.12 5.28 -10.36
CA SER A 47 14.07 4.99 -11.79
C SER A 47 12.69 5.35 -12.38
N THR A 48 12.67 5.97 -13.55
CA THR A 48 11.48 6.19 -14.38
C THR A 48 10.95 4.89 -15.01
N GLU A 49 11.72 3.80 -14.94
CA GLU A 49 11.27 2.47 -15.35
C GLU A 49 10.26 1.92 -14.34
N LEU A 50 9.11 1.48 -14.87
CA LEU A 50 8.11 0.75 -14.09
C LEU A 50 8.77 -0.50 -13.49
N PRO A 51 8.55 -0.83 -12.22
CA PRO A 51 8.99 -2.12 -11.67
C PRO A 51 8.41 -3.25 -12.53
N VAL A 52 9.30 -4.00 -13.18
CA VAL A 52 8.94 -5.18 -13.98
C VAL A 52 9.04 -6.40 -13.08
N HIS A 53 7.93 -7.11 -12.91
CA HIS A 53 7.90 -8.37 -12.18
C HIS A 53 8.89 -9.38 -12.79
N THR A 54 9.57 -10.19 -11.96
CA THR A 54 10.62 -11.12 -12.41
C THR A 54 10.14 -12.05 -13.53
N LEU A 55 8.88 -12.52 -13.47
CA LEU A 55 8.30 -13.36 -14.52
C LEU A 55 8.00 -12.59 -15.82
N LEU A 56 7.68 -11.30 -15.74
CA LEU A 56 7.47 -10.47 -16.93
C LEU A 56 8.80 -10.19 -17.65
N SER A 57 9.89 -10.08 -16.91
CA SER A 57 11.24 -9.94 -17.49
C SER A 57 11.66 -11.15 -18.33
N ALA A 58 11.02 -12.31 -18.13
CA ALA A 58 11.27 -13.52 -18.89
C ALA A 58 10.37 -13.66 -20.15
N LEU A 59 9.36 -12.81 -20.30
CA LEU A 59 8.35 -12.89 -21.36
C LEU A 59 8.31 -11.57 -22.16
N PRO A 60 9.07 -11.45 -23.26
CA PRO A 60 9.09 -10.22 -24.05
C PRO A 60 7.70 -9.87 -24.66
N GLU A 61 6.86 -10.86 -24.96
CA GLU A 61 5.46 -10.69 -25.35
C GLU A 61 4.55 -10.09 -24.26
N ALA A 62 5.03 -9.96 -23.01
CA ALA A 62 4.27 -9.35 -21.93
C ALA A 62 3.81 -7.93 -22.22
N ALA A 63 4.56 -7.15 -23.00
CA ALA A 63 4.20 -5.77 -23.33
C ALA A 63 2.86 -5.65 -24.09
N ALA A 64 2.46 -6.70 -24.82
CA ALA A 64 1.33 -6.64 -25.74
C ALA A 64 -0.03 -7.01 -25.12
N CYS A 65 -0.05 -7.58 -23.91
CA CYS A 65 -1.28 -8.15 -23.36
C CYS A 65 -2.22 -7.13 -22.73
N GLY A 66 -1.76 -5.91 -22.42
CA GLY A 66 -2.54 -4.95 -21.64
C GLY A 66 -2.86 -5.47 -20.23
N ALA A 67 -3.81 -4.85 -19.54
CA ALA A 67 -4.28 -5.30 -18.24
C ALA A 67 -5.36 -6.38 -18.37
N PRO A 68 -5.45 -7.35 -17.43
CA PRO A 68 -6.60 -8.24 -17.35
C PRO A 68 -7.91 -7.45 -17.28
N ASP A 69 -8.99 -7.96 -17.88
CA ASP A 69 -10.29 -7.25 -17.97
C ASP A 69 -10.89 -6.86 -16.62
N TRP A 70 -10.54 -7.57 -15.54
CA TRP A 70 -11.01 -7.30 -14.19
C TRP A 70 -10.18 -6.23 -13.46
N ILE A 71 -9.00 -5.85 -13.98
CA ILE A 71 -8.19 -4.75 -13.47
C ILE A 71 -8.76 -3.45 -14.03
N VAL A 72 -9.61 -2.80 -13.22
CA VAL A 72 -10.31 -1.56 -13.56
C VAL A 72 -10.23 -0.57 -12.40
N PRO A 73 -10.37 0.75 -12.63
CA PRO A 73 -10.41 1.74 -11.55
C PRO A 73 -11.45 1.38 -10.47
N GLY A 74 -11.04 1.46 -9.22
CA GLY A 74 -11.83 1.07 -8.05
C GLY A 74 -11.83 -0.44 -7.77
N MET A 75 -11.09 -1.27 -8.49
CA MET A 75 -10.87 -2.67 -8.09
C MET A 75 -9.99 -2.71 -6.83
N ARG A 76 -10.43 -3.42 -5.80
CA ARG A 76 -9.69 -3.68 -4.56
C ARG A 76 -9.27 -5.12 -4.51
N LEU A 77 -8.01 -5.38 -4.21
CA LEU A 77 -7.48 -6.67 -3.80
C LEU A 77 -7.14 -6.60 -2.32
N SER A 78 -7.57 -7.60 -1.57
CA SER A 78 -7.29 -7.69 -0.15
C SER A 78 -6.45 -8.91 0.14
N THR A 79 -5.34 -8.70 0.83
CA THR A 79 -4.36 -9.72 1.17
C THR A 79 -4.15 -9.68 2.67
N PHE A 80 -4.23 -10.83 3.32
CA PHE A 80 -3.86 -10.96 4.72
C PHE A 80 -2.37 -11.27 4.80
N SER A 81 -1.64 -10.48 5.57
CA SER A 81 -0.19 -10.54 5.66
C SER A 81 0.21 -10.86 7.09
N SER A 82 1.16 -11.77 7.26
CA SER A 82 1.67 -12.18 8.57
C SER A 82 3.15 -12.43 8.51
N VAL A 83 3.86 -12.09 9.60
CA VAL A 83 5.29 -12.32 9.75
C VAL A 83 5.52 -13.19 10.98
N SER A 84 6.37 -14.20 10.86
CA SER A 84 6.81 -15.06 11.96
C SER A 84 8.33 -15.09 12.02
N SER A 85 8.87 -15.14 13.23
CA SER A 85 10.29 -15.39 13.50
C SER A 85 10.54 -16.84 13.95
N SER A 86 9.61 -17.76 13.68
CA SER A 86 9.67 -19.16 14.09
C SER A 86 9.73 -20.12 12.87
N PRO A 87 10.62 -21.12 12.87
CA PRO A 87 10.96 -21.93 11.69
C PRO A 87 9.92 -22.98 11.28
N THR A 88 8.77 -23.09 11.95
CA THR A 88 7.75 -24.09 11.63
C THR A 88 6.63 -23.50 10.78
N VAL A 89 6.67 -23.72 9.47
CA VAL A 89 5.48 -23.75 8.62
C VAL A 89 4.95 -25.17 8.68
N GLY A 90 3.73 -25.36 9.19
CA GLY A 90 3.05 -26.65 9.14
C GLY A 90 2.82 -27.07 7.68
N PRO A 91 2.65 -28.37 7.41
CA PRO A 91 2.36 -28.87 6.05
C PRO A 91 1.05 -28.31 5.44
N ASP A 92 0.24 -27.59 6.22
CA ASP A 92 -0.96 -26.87 5.79
C ASP A 92 -0.73 -25.36 5.50
N GLY A 93 0.53 -24.90 5.51
CA GLY A 93 0.88 -23.50 5.30
C GLY A 93 0.59 -22.58 6.49
N ARG A 94 0.18 -23.13 7.65
CA ARG A 94 -0.01 -22.36 8.88
C ARG A 94 1.32 -22.19 9.62
N MET A 95 1.57 -20.99 10.12
CA MET A 95 2.77 -20.70 10.89
C MET A 95 2.64 -21.15 12.35
N GLY A 96 3.71 -21.72 12.89
CA GLY A 96 3.84 -22.07 14.31
C GLY A 96 3.82 -20.83 15.22
N LYS A 97 3.71 -21.06 16.54
CA LYS A 97 3.63 -20.00 17.56
C LYS A 97 4.80 -19.00 17.43
N GLY A 98 4.47 -17.71 17.31
CA GLY A 98 5.43 -16.60 17.28
C GLY A 98 5.28 -15.61 16.12
N THR A 99 4.07 -15.16 15.79
CA THR A 99 3.92 -14.10 14.78
C THR A 99 4.40 -12.75 15.33
N ALA A 100 5.39 -12.16 14.67
CA ALA A 100 5.93 -10.83 14.96
C ALA A 100 4.95 -9.70 14.56
N GLY A 101 3.97 -10.00 13.69
CA GLY A 101 2.89 -9.10 13.34
C GLY A 101 1.97 -9.72 12.29
N ALA A 102 0.70 -9.31 12.28
CA ALA A 102 -0.24 -9.65 11.21
C ALA A 102 -1.19 -8.48 10.93
N GLY A 103 -1.74 -8.47 9.71
CA GLY A 103 -2.53 -7.37 9.23
C GLY A 103 -3.06 -7.59 7.82
N TRP A 104 -3.55 -6.51 7.23
CA TRP A 104 -4.15 -6.50 5.90
C TRP A 104 -3.38 -5.55 4.98
N ASP A 105 -3.01 -6.04 3.81
CA ASP A 105 -2.57 -5.21 2.71
C ASP A 105 -3.73 -5.07 1.72
N ILE A 106 -4.15 -3.82 1.50
CA ILE A 106 -5.23 -3.46 0.62
C ILE A 106 -4.63 -2.75 -0.59
N THR A 107 -4.79 -3.36 -1.76
CA THR A 107 -4.32 -2.80 -3.03
C THR A 107 -5.52 -2.33 -3.84
N ASP A 108 -5.65 -1.02 -4.01
CA ASP A 108 -6.69 -0.38 -4.80
C ASP A 108 -6.12 -0.01 -6.18
N VAL A 109 -6.80 -0.39 -7.26
CA VAL A 109 -6.51 0.06 -8.62
C VAL A 109 -7.05 1.48 -8.77
N VAL A 110 -6.12 2.44 -8.86
CA VAL A 110 -6.43 3.87 -8.93
C VAL A 110 -6.78 4.29 -10.35
N ALA A 111 -6.02 3.83 -11.33
CA ALA A 111 -6.22 4.13 -12.74
C ALA A 111 -5.64 3.02 -13.62
N VAL A 112 -6.18 2.90 -14.83
CA VAL A 112 -5.73 1.96 -15.85
C VAL A 112 -5.68 2.72 -17.18
N GLU A 113 -4.50 2.82 -17.77
CA GLU A 113 -4.26 3.52 -19.02
C GLU A 113 -3.37 2.68 -19.95
N PRO A 114 -3.33 2.97 -21.27
CA PRO A 114 -2.39 2.31 -22.17
C PRO A 114 -0.96 2.41 -21.64
N GLY A 115 -0.35 1.27 -21.34
CA GLY A 115 1.03 1.18 -20.85
C GLY A 115 1.22 1.33 -19.34
N VAL A 116 0.18 1.61 -18.54
CA VAL A 116 0.32 1.67 -17.07
C VAL A 116 -0.94 1.27 -16.30
N VAL A 117 -0.74 0.55 -15.20
CA VAL A 117 -1.74 0.41 -14.13
C VAL A 117 -1.21 1.12 -12.90
N VAL A 118 -2.04 1.93 -12.28
CA VAL A 118 -1.69 2.70 -11.06
C VAL A 118 -2.35 2.03 -9.88
N LEU A 119 -1.55 1.66 -8.89
CA LEU A 119 -2.00 1.00 -7.66
C LEU A 119 -1.69 1.89 -6.47
N THR A 120 -2.59 1.89 -5.48
CA THR A 120 -2.30 2.37 -4.13
C THR A 120 -2.41 1.21 -3.17
N MET A 121 -1.37 1.01 -2.39
CA MET A 121 -1.30 -0.01 -1.35
C MET A 121 -1.45 0.65 -0.01
N ARG A 122 -2.36 0.14 0.83
CA ARG A 122 -2.53 0.54 2.23
C ARG A 122 -2.38 -0.67 3.12
N SER A 123 -1.46 -0.58 4.07
CA SER A 123 -1.24 -1.62 5.07
C SER A 123 -1.97 -1.26 6.35
N PHE A 124 -2.65 -2.23 6.93
CA PHE A 124 -3.32 -2.14 8.22
C PHE A 124 -2.76 -3.20 9.15
N LEU A 125 -2.31 -2.82 10.34
CA LEU A 125 -1.88 -3.77 11.35
C LEU A 125 -3.04 -4.09 12.30
N ASN A 126 -3.20 -5.36 12.67
CA ASN A 126 -4.17 -5.70 13.69
C ASN A 126 -3.61 -5.25 15.05
N ALA A 127 -4.39 -4.44 15.78
CA ALA A 127 -4.03 -4.12 17.15
C ALA A 127 -3.86 -5.43 17.96
N ASN A 128 -2.88 -5.49 18.86
CA ASN A 128 -2.54 -6.70 19.64
C ASN A 128 -2.13 -7.92 18.79
N GLY A 129 -1.46 -7.70 17.67
CA GLY A 129 -0.80 -8.74 16.88
C GLY A 129 -1.71 -9.46 15.89
N GLN A 130 -2.85 -10.00 16.32
CA GLN A 130 -3.74 -10.77 15.43
C GLN A 130 -5.25 -10.50 15.55
N GLN A 131 -5.77 -10.07 16.71
CA GLN A 131 -7.21 -10.08 16.98
C GLN A 131 -7.87 -8.71 17.16
N GLY A 132 -7.10 -7.62 17.16
CA GLY A 132 -7.65 -6.27 17.28
C GLY A 132 -8.06 -5.65 15.94
N PRO A 133 -8.73 -4.48 15.99
CA PRO A 133 -9.14 -3.77 14.79
C PRO A 133 -7.94 -3.44 13.89
N ALA A 134 -8.20 -3.41 12.58
CA ALA A 134 -7.23 -3.05 11.56
C ALA A 134 -6.90 -1.54 11.67
N MET A 135 -5.63 -1.22 11.97
CA MET A 135 -5.12 0.13 12.15
C MET A 135 -4.24 0.53 10.96
N PRO A 136 -4.49 1.67 10.30
CA PRO A 136 -3.64 2.14 9.22
C PRO A 136 -2.19 2.27 9.68
N ASN A 137 -1.27 1.68 8.91
CA ASN A 137 0.16 1.65 9.21
C ASN A 137 1.00 2.37 8.15
N GLY A 138 0.58 2.29 6.89
CA GLY A 138 1.28 2.96 5.79
C GLY A 138 0.49 2.94 4.51
N SER A 139 0.87 3.84 3.62
CA SER A 139 0.34 3.93 2.26
C SER A 139 1.48 4.24 1.30
N ARG A 140 1.38 3.72 0.07
CA ARG A 140 2.25 4.10 -1.04
C ARG A 140 1.54 3.82 -2.34
N SER A 141 1.95 4.51 -3.40
CA SER A 141 1.49 4.21 -4.74
C SER A 141 2.63 3.69 -5.62
N ILE A 142 2.26 2.80 -6.52
CA ILE A 142 3.17 2.23 -7.51
C ILE A 142 2.51 2.28 -8.88
N LEU A 143 3.30 2.61 -9.89
CA LEU A 143 2.91 2.41 -11.28
C LEU A 143 3.49 1.06 -11.68
N VAL A 144 2.69 0.23 -12.33
CA VAL A 144 3.10 -1.10 -12.77
C VAL A 144 2.77 -1.32 -14.24
N HIS A 145 3.45 -2.28 -14.84
CA HIS A 145 3.15 -2.68 -16.21
C HIS A 145 1.70 -3.23 -16.28
N PRO A 146 0.90 -2.90 -17.32
CA PRO A 146 -0.48 -3.36 -17.41
C PRO A 146 -0.62 -4.88 -17.32
N SER A 147 0.30 -5.61 -17.93
CA SER A 147 0.22 -7.08 -17.98
C SER A 147 0.69 -7.77 -16.72
N GLY A 148 1.13 -7.03 -15.70
CA GLY A 148 1.28 -7.61 -14.39
C GLY A 148 2.21 -6.88 -13.42
N CYS A 149 2.13 -7.34 -12.18
CA CYS A 149 2.94 -6.96 -11.04
C CYS A 149 2.96 -8.12 -10.03
N ASP A 150 3.38 -7.88 -8.79
CA ASP A 150 3.36 -8.91 -7.76
C ASP A 150 1.94 -9.41 -7.46
N PHE A 151 0.90 -8.57 -7.54
CA PHE A 151 -0.48 -8.92 -7.15
C PHE A 151 -1.27 -9.66 -8.24
N PHE A 152 -0.91 -9.48 -9.50
CA PHE A 152 -1.59 -10.10 -10.63
C PHE A 152 -0.65 -10.21 -11.83
N LEU A 153 -0.88 -11.21 -12.67
CA LEU A 153 -0.23 -11.38 -13.97
C LEU A 153 -1.32 -11.67 -15.00
N HIS A 154 -1.14 -11.22 -16.24
CA HIS A 154 -2.14 -11.47 -17.27
C HIS A 154 -2.30 -12.99 -17.53
N PRO A 155 -3.52 -13.56 -17.52
CA PRO A 155 -3.74 -15.01 -17.70
C PRO A 155 -3.06 -15.59 -18.94
N ARG A 156 -3.16 -14.90 -20.10
CA ARG A 156 -2.48 -15.30 -21.34
C ARG A 156 -0.96 -15.45 -21.20
N LEU A 157 -0.32 -14.67 -20.32
CA LEU A 157 1.12 -14.82 -20.04
C LEU A 157 1.38 -16.05 -19.20
N LEU A 158 0.55 -16.30 -18.19
CA LEU A 158 0.65 -17.47 -17.33
C LEU A 158 0.43 -18.78 -18.10
N GLU A 159 -0.47 -18.79 -19.08
CA GLU A 159 -0.74 -19.95 -19.94
C GLU A 159 0.50 -20.39 -20.72
N GLN A 160 1.30 -19.44 -21.22
CA GLN A 160 2.50 -19.69 -22.00
C GLN A 160 3.65 -20.26 -21.18
N LEU A 161 3.69 -20.00 -19.88
CA LEU A 161 4.74 -20.49 -19.01
C LEU A 161 4.73 -22.02 -18.95
N GLN A 162 5.91 -22.63 -18.98
CA GLN A 162 6.09 -24.07 -18.86
C GLN A 162 6.87 -24.42 -17.59
N ASP A 163 6.67 -25.65 -17.14
CA ASP A 163 7.47 -26.23 -16.07
C ASP A 163 8.95 -26.11 -16.39
N SER A 164 9.71 -25.50 -15.48
CA SER A 164 11.13 -25.23 -15.69
C SER A 164 11.85 -25.02 -14.36
N SER A 165 13.16 -25.20 -14.37
CA SER A 165 14.05 -24.85 -13.26
C SER A 165 15.38 -24.41 -13.85
N LYS A 166 15.70 -23.12 -13.73
CA LYS A 166 16.91 -22.53 -14.31
C LYS A 166 17.32 -21.28 -13.54
N ASP A 167 18.62 -21.09 -13.32
CA ASP A 167 19.21 -19.87 -12.75
C ASP A 167 18.56 -19.42 -11.42
N GLY A 168 18.23 -20.38 -10.54
CA GLY A 168 17.58 -20.11 -9.25
C GLY A 168 16.08 -19.81 -9.36
N ILE A 169 15.47 -19.92 -10.53
CA ILE A 169 14.03 -19.75 -10.73
C ILE A 169 13.42 -21.09 -11.14
N SER A 170 12.39 -21.53 -10.42
CA SER A 170 11.60 -22.71 -10.82
C SER A 170 10.12 -22.36 -10.99
N LEU A 171 9.54 -22.82 -12.10
CA LEU A 171 8.13 -22.71 -12.42
C LEU A 171 7.49 -24.08 -12.41
N ARG A 172 6.35 -24.21 -11.73
CA ARG A 172 5.59 -25.46 -11.62
C ARG A 172 4.10 -25.22 -11.79
N LYS A 173 3.49 -25.78 -12.82
CA LYS A 173 2.04 -25.86 -12.96
C LYS A 173 1.49 -26.95 -12.05
N GLY A 174 0.26 -26.75 -11.56
CA GLY A 174 -0.40 -27.73 -10.73
C GLY A 174 -1.77 -27.28 -10.28
N THR A 175 -2.19 -27.82 -9.14
CA THR A 175 -3.42 -27.41 -8.48
C THR A 175 -3.14 -27.10 -7.02
N THR A 176 -3.78 -26.07 -6.48
CA THR A 176 -3.76 -25.79 -5.04
C THR A 176 -5.16 -25.52 -4.53
N THR A 177 -5.38 -25.79 -3.25
CA THR A 177 -6.61 -25.36 -2.57
C THR A 177 -6.31 -24.08 -1.82
N HIS A 178 -7.04 -23.02 -2.13
CA HIS A 178 -6.95 -21.75 -1.45
C HIS A 178 -8.33 -21.38 -0.90
N ARG A 179 -8.42 -21.24 0.43
CA ARG A 179 -9.67 -20.95 1.15
C ARG A 179 -10.85 -21.84 0.75
N GLY A 180 -10.59 -23.14 0.56
CA GLY A 180 -11.62 -24.14 0.21
C GLY A 180 -11.99 -24.20 -1.28
N THR A 181 -11.41 -23.35 -2.12
CA THR A 181 -11.58 -23.42 -3.59
C THR A 181 -10.32 -24.02 -4.22
N GLN A 182 -10.51 -24.97 -5.13
CA GLN A 182 -9.41 -25.55 -5.90
C GLN A 182 -9.10 -24.68 -7.12
N TYR A 183 -7.84 -24.33 -7.31
CA TYR A 183 -7.36 -23.52 -8.43
C TYR A 183 -6.35 -24.31 -9.27
N LYS A 184 -6.36 -24.06 -10.59
CA LYS A 184 -5.24 -24.41 -11.46
C LYS A 184 -4.21 -23.30 -11.33
N THR A 185 -2.98 -23.67 -10.99
CA THR A 185 -1.98 -22.68 -10.60
C THR A 185 -0.66 -22.84 -11.32
N ILE A 186 0.12 -21.76 -11.27
CA ILE A 186 1.56 -21.80 -11.47
C ILE A 186 2.26 -21.24 -10.25
N THR A 187 3.21 -22.01 -9.74
CA THR A 187 4.08 -21.64 -8.62
C THR A 187 5.42 -21.20 -9.18
N SER A 188 5.82 -19.98 -8.87
CA SER A 188 7.15 -19.45 -9.12
C SER A 188 7.94 -19.44 -7.84
N THR A 189 9.05 -20.19 -7.81
CA THR A 189 10.04 -20.11 -6.73
C THR A 189 11.28 -19.39 -7.25
N VAL A 190 11.73 -18.37 -6.53
CA VAL A 190 13.00 -17.68 -6.77
C VAL A 190 13.90 -17.91 -5.56
N GLU A 191 15.03 -18.56 -5.79
CA GLU A 191 16.10 -18.79 -4.83
C GLU A 191 17.27 -17.86 -5.15
N ILE A 192 17.57 -16.99 -4.19
CA ILE A 192 18.73 -16.11 -4.20
C ILE A 192 19.52 -16.37 -2.91
N PRO A 193 20.83 -16.07 -2.86
CA PRO A 193 21.63 -16.35 -1.67
C PRO A 193 20.99 -15.76 -0.39
N GLY A 194 20.62 -16.64 0.54
CA GLY A 194 20.02 -16.27 1.82
C GLY A 194 18.52 -15.90 1.78
N THR A 195 17.84 -15.99 0.64
CA THR A 195 16.40 -15.70 0.52
C THR A 195 15.68 -16.62 -0.46
N ARG A 196 14.47 -17.04 -0.11
CA ARG A 196 13.58 -17.79 -0.99
C ARG A 196 12.25 -17.06 -1.10
N LEU A 197 11.78 -16.85 -2.33
CA LEU A 197 10.49 -16.25 -2.64
C LEU A 197 9.62 -17.28 -3.34
N ILE A 198 8.38 -17.44 -2.93
CA ILE A 198 7.41 -18.35 -3.54
C ILE A 198 6.14 -17.56 -3.82
N SER A 199 5.74 -17.48 -5.08
CA SER A 199 4.49 -16.85 -5.50
C SER A 199 3.63 -17.88 -6.22
N VAL A 200 2.34 -17.93 -5.87
CA VAL A 200 1.37 -18.83 -6.50
C VAL A 200 0.31 -18.00 -7.19
N TYR A 201 0.14 -18.20 -8.50
CA TYR A 201 -0.86 -17.49 -9.30
C TYR A 201 -1.94 -18.46 -9.77
N ASP A 202 -3.19 -18.01 -9.80
CA ASP A 202 -4.27 -18.68 -10.51
C ASP A 202 -4.09 -18.50 -12.03
N LEU A 203 -4.06 -19.59 -12.78
CA LEU A 203 -3.91 -19.57 -14.24
C LEU A 203 -5.11 -18.93 -14.94
N THR A 204 -6.29 -18.93 -14.32
CA THR A 204 -7.53 -18.45 -14.95
C THR A 204 -7.70 -16.94 -14.81
N SER A 205 -7.68 -16.45 -13.56
CA SER A 205 -7.85 -15.01 -13.29
C SER A 205 -6.56 -14.23 -13.34
N GLY A 206 -5.40 -14.89 -13.14
CA GLY A 206 -4.12 -14.23 -13.05
C GLY A 206 -3.80 -13.62 -11.69
N VAL A 207 -4.69 -13.75 -10.70
CA VAL A 207 -4.45 -13.21 -9.35
C VAL A 207 -3.37 -13.99 -8.62
N GLN A 208 -2.54 -13.29 -7.85
CA GLN A 208 -1.63 -13.93 -6.90
C GLN A 208 -2.45 -14.45 -5.71
N LEU A 209 -2.50 -15.77 -5.53
CA LEU A 209 -3.20 -16.43 -4.43
C LEU A 209 -2.40 -16.36 -3.12
N SER A 210 -1.08 -16.53 -3.23
CA SER A 210 -0.18 -16.40 -2.09
C SER A 210 1.22 -15.94 -2.49
N HIS A 211 1.88 -15.26 -1.57
CA HIS A 211 3.28 -14.91 -1.65
C HIS A 211 3.96 -15.20 -0.32
N ASN A 212 5.04 -15.96 -0.36
CA ASN A 212 5.85 -16.28 0.80
C ASN A 212 7.28 -15.85 0.55
N SER A 213 7.88 -15.19 1.53
CA SER A 213 9.31 -14.89 1.52
C SER A 213 9.93 -15.40 2.81
N GLY A 214 11.10 -16.03 2.68
CA GLY A 214 11.86 -16.58 3.79
C GLY A 214 13.33 -16.20 3.69
N THR A 215 13.93 -15.74 4.78
CA THR A 215 15.39 -15.56 4.88
C THR A 215 16.04 -16.71 5.64
N TYR A 216 17.26 -17.08 5.22
CA TYR A 216 18.06 -18.11 5.87
C TYR A 216 19.53 -17.66 6.01
N THR A 217 20.13 -17.92 7.17
CA THR A 217 21.56 -17.66 7.42
C THR A 217 22.40 -18.83 6.93
N GLN A 218 23.41 -18.57 6.10
CA GLN A 218 24.43 -19.55 5.70
C GLN A 218 25.40 -19.86 6.86
N ALA A 219 24.93 -20.46 7.94
CA ALA A 219 25.82 -21.02 8.96
C ALA A 219 26.25 -22.45 8.55
N PRO A 220 27.49 -22.91 8.88
CA PRO A 220 28.03 -24.20 8.44
C PRO A 220 27.24 -25.45 8.87
N SER A 221 26.29 -25.32 9.79
CA SER A 221 25.48 -26.40 10.36
C SER A 221 23.99 -26.26 10.02
N PHE A 222 23.66 -25.87 8.79
CA PHE A 222 22.29 -25.54 8.41
C PHE A 222 21.45 -26.75 7.98
N ASP A 223 20.27 -26.87 8.60
CA ASP A 223 19.14 -27.69 8.15
C ASP A 223 18.27 -26.84 7.20
N PRO A 224 18.11 -27.23 5.92
CA PRO A 224 17.32 -26.49 4.94
C PRO A 224 15.85 -26.26 5.31
N ASN A 225 15.35 -26.90 6.38
CA ASN A 225 14.01 -26.70 6.91
C ASN A 225 13.89 -25.58 7.97
N ARG A 226 14.98 -24.90 8.37
CA ARG A 226 14.95 -23.85 9.41
C ARG A 226 14.98 -22.43 8.83
N GLN A 227 13.81 -21.88 8.49
CA GLN A 227 13.64 -20.50 8.02
C GLN A 227 13.61 -19.52 9.21
N ASN A 228 14.34 -18.39 9.12
CA ASN A 228 14.52 -17.47 10.28
C ASN A 228 13.46 -16.37 10.36
N ILE A 229 12.98 -15.87 9.22
CA ILE A 229 11.86 -14.93 9.14
C ILE A 229 11.01 -15.34 7.96
N LEU A 230 9.72 -15.48 8.18
CA LEU A 230 8.74 -15.83 7.17
C LEU A 230 7.68 -14.75 7.09
N ALA A 231 7.60 -14.08 5.94
CA ALA A 231 6.45 -13.26 5.59
C ALA A 231 5.54 -14.08 4.67
N ASN A 232 4.28 -14.16 5.04
CA ASN A 232 3.23 -14.89 4.32
C ASN A 232 2.08 -13.95 4.03
N ASN A 233 1.77 -13.81 2.75
CA ASN A 233 0.70 -13.01 2.21
C ASN A 233 -0.31 -13.94 1.53
N GLN A 234 -1.57 -13.86 1.93
CA GLN A 234 -2.66 -14.70 1.42
C GLN A 234 -3.78 -13.86 0.85
N PHE A 235 -4.12 -14.10 -0.42
CA PHE A 235 -5.22 -13.40 -1.06
C PHE A 235 -6.56 -13.75 -0.41
N HIS A 236 -7.32 -12.75 -0.02
CA HIS A 236 -8.61 -12.95 0.62
C HIS A 236 -9.77 -12.59 -0.30
N GLY A 237 -9.56 -11.77 -1.33
CA GLY A 237 -10.59 -11.51 -2.32
C GLY A 237 -10.30 -10.27 -3.13
N ALA A 238 -11.02 -10.17 -4.24
CA ALA A 238 -11.07 -8.98 -5.07
C ALA A 238 -12.52 -8.51 -5.18
N ARG A 239 -12.74 -7.20 -5.14
CA ARG A 239 -14.06 -6.60 -5.34
C ARG A 239 -13.94 -5.21 -5.92
N ARG A 240 -14.95 -4.79 -6.67
CA ARG A 240 -15.05 -3.40 -7.11
C ARG A 240 -15.66 -2.55 -5.99
N LEU A 241 -15.01 -1.44 -5.67
CA LEU A 241 -15.53 -0.41 -4.78
C LEU A 241 -16.68 0.33 -5.48
N ALA A 242 -17.71 0.69 -4.73
CA ALA A 242 -18.86 1.44 -5.24
C ALA A 242 -18.60 2.97 -5.30
N LEU A 243 -17.41 3.38 -5.74
CA LEU A 243 -17.06 4.81 -5.82
C LEU A 243 -17.79 5.49 -6.98
N PRO A 244 -18.58 6.55 -6.74
CA PRO A 244 -19.34 7.22 -7.78
C PRO A 244 -18.48 8.07 -8.73
N TRP A 245 -17.20 8.24 -8.42
CA TRP A 245 -16.23 9.01 -9.22
C TRP A 245 -15.23 8.15 -10.01
N THR A 246 -15.48 6.85 -10.18
CA THR A 246 -14.57 5.96 -10.97
C THR A 246 -14.44 6.31 -12.45
N ALA A 247 -15.32 7.18 -12.98
CA ALA A 247 -15.27 7.68 -14.36
C ALA A 247 -14.81 9.14 -14.47
N GLY A 248 -14.33 9.75 -13.38
CA GLY A 248 -13.95 11.17 -13.36
C GLY A 248 -12.71 11.48 -14.20
N GLU A 249 -12.68 12.66 -14.80
CA GLU A 249 -11.48 13.19 -15.47
C GLU A 249 -10.62 14.03 -14.50
N LEU A 250 -9.39 14.34 -14.91
CA LEU A 250 -8.56 15.31 -14.20
C LEU A 250 -9.17 16.72 -14.27
N PRO A 251 -9.48 17.37 -13.12
CA PRO A 251 -9.92 18.76 -13.11
C PRO A 251 -8.91 19.70 -13.78
N ALA A 252 -9.41 20.78 -14.38
CA ALA A 252 -8.56 21.74 -15.10
C ALA A 252 -7.44 22.34 -14.24
N TRP A 253 -7.67 22.53 -12.93
CA TRP A 253 -6.65 23.02 -12.01
C TRP A 253 -5.58 21.96 -11.72
N VAL A 254 -5.93 20.67 -11.65
CA VAL A 254 -4.97 19.57 -11.44
C VAL A 254 -4.01 19.47 -12.63
N LYS A 255 -4.51 19.66 -13.86
CA LYS A 255 -3.70 19.65 -15.08
C LYS A 255 -2.63 20.76 -15.12
N LYS A 256 -2.82 21.85 -14.37
CA LYS A 256 -1.90 23.00 -14.30
C LYS A 256 -1.07 23.03 -13.02
N MET A 257 -1.51 22.31 -11.99
CA MET A 257 -0.87 22.34 -10.68
C MET A 257 0.61 21.94 -10.78
N ARG A 258 1.48 22.73 -10.13
CA ARG A 258 2.90 22.44 -9.91
C ARG A 258 3.18 22.02 -8.48
N ARG A 259 2.34 22.44 -7.54
CA ARG A 259 2.43 22.08 -6.13
C ARG A 259 1.09 22.28 -5.43
N ALA A 260 0.73 21.39 -4.51
CA ALA A 260 -0.26 21.65 -3.47
C ALA A 260 0.38 21.50 -2.09
N SER A 261 0.11 22.44 -1.19
CA SER A 261 0.72 22.47 0.15
C SER A 261 -0.34 22.40 1.23
N TYR A 262 -0.18 21.49 2.18
CA TYR A 262 -1.03 21.33 3.35
C TYR A 262 -0.22 21.53 4.62
N ARG A 263 -0.84 22.09 5.67
CA ARG A 263 -0.24 22.21 7.00
C ARG A 263 -1.21 21.86 8.10
N GLY A 264 -0.68 21.43 9.23
CA GLY A 264 -1.45 21.25 10.43
C GLY A 264 -0.66 20.53 11.50
N THR A 265 -1.32 19.70 12.28
CA THR A 265 -0.73 19.11 13.50
C THR A 265 -1.07 17.64 13.63
N ARG A 266 -0.12 16.88 14.15
CA ARG A 266 -0.34 15.58 14.78
C ARG A 266 -0.25 15.73 16.28
N ILE A 267 -1.26 15.23 16.99
CA ILE A 267 -1.35 15.24 18.44
C ILE A 267 -1.39 13.79 18.90
N ASP A 268 -0.33 13.35 19.57
CA ASP A 268 -0.27 12.05 20.23
C ASP A 268 -0.63 12.25 21.71
N SER A 269 -1.80 11.78 22.11
CA SER A 269 -2.27 11.80 23.49
C SER A 269 -2.04 10.41 24.08
N GLY A 270 -0.98 10.26 24.88
CA GLY A 270 -0.69 9.04 25.63
C GLY A 270 -1.74 8.75 26.72
N THR A 271 -1.70 7.55 27.29
CA THR A 271 -2.40 7.29 28.56
C THR A 271 -1.61 7.88 29.72
N PRO A 272 -2.30 8.44 30.74
CA PRO A 272 -1.65 8.96 31.95
C PRO A 272 -0.70 7.95 32.62
N GLN A 273 -0.94 6.65 32.45
CA GLN A 273 -0.14 5.56 33.02
C GLN A 273 1.30 5.47 32.48
N MET A 274 1.56 5.98 31.28
CA MET A 274 2.90 5.98 30.67
C MET A 274 3.70 7.25 30.98
N GLY A 275 3.14 8.22 31.71
CA GLY A 275 3.78 9.51 32.00
C GLY A 275 4.02 10.39 30.76
N LEU A 276 3.66 9.92 29.57
CA LEU A 276 3.75 10.67 28.31
C LEU A 276 2.54 11.60 28.23
N GLY A 277 2.78 12.89 28.45
CA GLY A 277 1.81 13.94 28.21
C GLY A 277 1.43 14.08 26.74
N ARG A 278 0.62 15.10 26.44
CA ARG A 278 0.22 15.43 25.07
C ARG A 278 1.45 15.88 24.27
N LEU A 279 1.77 15.16 23.20
CA LEU A 279 2.83 15.52 22.27
C LEU A 279 2.22 16.15 21.02
N VAL A 280 2.73 17.31 20.60
CA VAL A 280 2.26 18.03 19.41
C VAL A 280 3.40 18.13 18.40
N THR A 281 3.11 17.69 17.17
CA THR A 281 4.03 17.74 16.03
C THR A 281 3.39 18.57 14.93
N ASN A 282 4.06 19.63 14.50
CA ASN A 282 3.65 20.38 13.32
C ASN A 282 4.00 19.57 12.07
N ILE A 283 3.05 19.49 11.13
CA ILE A 283 3.19 18.74 9.88
C ILE A 283 3.00 19.68 8.71
N SER A 284 3.86 19.55 7.71
CA SER A 284 3.68 20.13 6.38
C SER A 284 3.79 19.04 5.32
N LEU A 285 2.85 19.05 4.37
CA LEU A 285 2.87 18.20 3.19
C LEU A 285 2.99 19.05 1.93
N GLU A 286 3.85 18.66 0.99
CA GLU A 286 3.85 19.19 -0.36
C GLU A 286 3.64 18.06 -1.36
N PHE A 287 2.62 18.18 -2.21
CA PHE A 287 2.38 17.29 -3.34
C PHE A 287 2.98 17.92 -4.58
N ILE A 288 4.04 17.31 -5.11
CA ILE A 288 4.74 17.78 -6.31
C ILE A 288 4.46 16.78 -7.43
N PRO A 289 3.73 17.15 -8.51
CA PRO A 289 3.47 16.25 -9.61
C PRO A 289 4.78 15.79 -10.24
N ARG A 290 4.90 14.47 -10.41
CA ARG A 290 6.06 13.82 -11.01
C ARG A 290 5.74 13.23 -12.37
N GLN A 291 4.56 12.65 -12.51
CA GLN A 291 4.07 12.05 -13.75
C GLN A 291 2.54 12.14 -13.76
N ALA A 292 1.96 12.32 -14.94
CA ALA A 292 0.50 12.34 -15.11
C ALA A 292 0.10 11.50 -16.32
N GLY A 293 -1.07 10.88 -16.20
CA GLY A 293 -1.81 10.27 -17.30
C GLY A 293 -3.00 11.13 -17.72
N ALA A 294 -3.93 10.53 -18.46
CA ALA A 294 -5.20 11.17 -18.79
C ALA A 294 -6.11 11.34 -17.56
N THR A 295 -6.03 10.41 -16.62
CA THR A 295 -6.95 10.27 -15.47
C THR A 295 -6.25 10.27 -14.11
N PHE A 296 -4.92 10.10 -14.07
CA PHE A 296 -4.16 10.04 -12.82
C PHE A 296 -3.01 11.03 -12.76
N VAL A 297 -2.56 11.30 -11.54
CA VAL A 297 -1.30 11.99 -11.28
C VAL A 297 -0.54 11.24 -10.19
N LEU A 298 0.73 10.96 -10.44
CA LEU A 298 1.72 10.51 -9.46
C LEU A 298 2.44 11.74 -8.92
N PHE A 299 2.50 11.84 -7.61
CA PHE A 299 3.16 12.89 -6.84
C PHE A 299 4.35 12.33 -6.07
N ASP A 300 5.39 13.14 -5.95
CA ASP A 300 6.31 13.05 -4.82
C ASP A 300 5.68 13.84 -3.66
N LEU A 301 5.24 13.12 -2.62
CA LEU A 301 4.75 13.71 -1.37
C LEU A 301 5.92 13.98 -0.44
N LYS A 302 6.25 15.26 -0.21
CA LYS A 302 7.23 15.67 0.78
C LYS A 302 6.54 15.91 2.12
N LEU A 303 6.91 15.11 3.12
CA LEU A 303 6.47 15.23 4.50
C LEU A 303 7.58 15.89 5.35
N THR A 304 7.26 17.00 6.01
CA THR A 304 8.12 17.62 7.03
C THR A 304 7.41 17.56 8.38
N GLN A 305 8.15 17.18 9.42
CA GLN A 305 7.67 17.09 10.80
C GLN A 305 8.57 17.93 11.71
N GLN A 306 7.95 18.78 12.54
CA GLN A 306 8.64 19.58 13.52
C GLN A 306 8.00 19.40 14.89
N MET A 307 8.79 18.92 15.84
CA MET A 307 8.41 18.81 17.24
C MET A 307 9.09 19.93 18.03
N GLU A 308 8.40 20.46 19.04
CA GLU A 308 8.98 21.50 19.89
C GLU A 308 10.16 20.93 20.70
N GLY A 309 11.26 21.68 20.80
CA GLY A 309 12.46 21.27 21.54
C GLY A 309 13.33 20.22 20.83
N LEU A 310 12.94 19.73 19.65
CA LEU A 310 13.73 18.79 18.84
C LEU A 310 14.21 19.45 17.54
N PRO A 311 15.38 19.07 17.01
CA PRO A 311 15.81 19.47 15.67
C PRO A 311 14.77 19.09 14.60
N PRO A 312 14.68 19.86 13.50
CA PRO A 312 13.85 19.47 12.37
C PRO A 312 14.23 18.07 11.86
N MET A 313 13.22 17.25 11.60
CA MET A 313 13.44 15.96 10.96
C MET A 313 13.62 16.16 9.45
N ASP A 314 14.50 15.38 8.84
CA ASP A 314 14.67 15.38 7.39
C ASP A 314 13.34 15.09 6.68
N ALA A 315 13.09 15.82 5.60
CA ALA A 315 11.89 15.64 4.83
C ALA A 315 11.86 14.23 4.21
N THR A 316 10.80 13.48 4.47
CA THR A 316 10.59 12.17 3.84
C THR A 316 9.83 12.38 2.53
N THR A 317 10.28 11.77 1.44
CA THR A 317 9.58 11.80 0.15
C THR A 317 8.96 10.45 -0.16
N ILE A 318 7.66 10.43 -0.46
CA ILE A 318 6.88 9.21 -0.67
C ILE A 318 6.11 9.31 -2.00
N PRO A 319 6.16 8.30 -2.88
CA PRO A 319 5.32 8.30 -4.07
C PRO A 319 3.86 8.03 -3.68
N VAL A 320 2.97 8.93 -4.10
CA VAL A 320 1.51 8.79 -3.94
C VAL A 320 0.84 9.13 -5.26
N ALA A 321 -0.21 8.39 -5.62
CA ALA A 321 -0.93 8.59 -6.86
C ALA A 321 -2.43 8.70 -6.59
N TYR A 322 -3.05 9.62 -7.30
CA TYR A 322 -4.48 9.86 -7.24
C TYR A 322 -5.10 9.77 -8.63
N GLY A 323 -6.31 9.24 -8.67
CA GLY A 323 -7.10 9.00 -9.87
C GLY A 323 -8.49 8.50 -9.52
N PRO A 324 -9.28 8.03 -10.50
CA PRO A 324 -10.71 7.74 -10.32
C PRO A 324 -11.00 6.62 -9.30
N GLY A 325 -10.06 5.72 -9.05
CA GLY A 325 -10.16 4.65 -8.06
C GLY A 325 -9.74 5.02 -6.63
N SER A 326 -9.30 6.26 -6.38
CA SER A 326 -8.86 6.73 -5.06
C SER A 326 -10.03 7.14 -4.16
N LYS A 327 -9.92 6.95 -2.84
CA LYS A 327 -10.96 7.33 -1.85
C LYS A 327 -10.64 8.63 -1.08
N ASP A 328 -9.36 8.98 -1.04
CA ASP A 328 -8.74 10.07 -0.27
C ASP A 328 -7.89 10.97 -1.19
N ALA A 329 -8.38 11.18 -2.42
CA ALA A 329 -7.68 11.94 -3.43
C ALA A 329 -7.61 13.44 -3.12
N LEU A 330 -6.65 14.14 -3.74
CA LEU A 330 -6.60 15.61 -3.71
C LEU A 330 -7.79 16.25 -4.42
N TRP A 331 -8.50 15.49 -5.24
CA TRP A 331 -9.70 15.94 -5.95
C TRP A 331 -10.74 14.83 -6.09
N ILE A 332 -12.00 15.25 -6.17
CA ILE A 332 -13.11 14.45 -6.68
C ILE A 332 -13.85 15.33 -7.69
N ASP A 333 -14.42 14.75 -8.74
CA ASP A 333 -15.22 15.51 -9.70
C ASP A 333 -16.33 16.32 -8.98
N PRO A 334 -16.37 17.67 -9.14
CA PRO A 334 -17.39 18.51 -8.51
C PRO A 334 -18.82 18.12 -8.91
N ALA A 335 -19.03 17.62 -10.13
CA ALA A 335 -20.34 17.12 -10.57
C ALA A 335 -20.77 15.89 -9.76
N VAL A 336 -19.85 14.98 -9.45
CA VAL A 336 -20.11 13.83 -8.59
C VAL A 336 -20.37 14.28 -7.15
N LEU A 337 -19.55 15.19 -6.61
CA LEU A 337 -19.74 15.75 -5.26
C LEU A 337 -21.13 16.37 -5.10
N ALA A 338 -21.65 17.04 -6.13
CA ALA A 338 -22.98 17.66 -6.11
C ALA A 338 -24.14 16.66 -5.96
N THR A 339 -23.92 15.38 -6.26
CA THR A 339 -24.95 14.34 -6.10
C THR A 339 -24.96 13.70 -4.70
N LEU A 340 -23.88 13.89 -3.94
CA LEU A 340 -23.68 13.24 -2.64
C LEU A 340 -24.53 13.88 -1.55
N ARG A 341 -25.03 13.06 -0.63
CA ARG A 341 -25.92 13.50 0.46
C ARG A 341 -25.39 13.07 1.82
N THR A 342 -25.54 13.94 2.84
CA THR A 342 -25.23 13.60 4.23
C THR A 342 -25.86 12.25 4.63
N GLY A 343 -25.07 11.37 5.23
CA GLY A 343 -25.50 10.04 5.66
C GLY A 343 -25.48 8.96 4.57
N GLN A 344 -25.18 9.32 3.31
CA GLN A 344 -25.03 8.35 2.23
C GLN A 344 -23.85 7.42 2.50
N VAL A 345 -24.11 6.11 2.49
CA VAL A 345 -23.06 5.09 2.49
C VAL A 345 -22.57 4.90 1.06
N ILE A 346 -21.26 5.00 0.86
CA ILE A 346 -20.62 4.83 -0.45
C ILE A 346 -20.14 3.40 -0.61
N ASP A 347 -19.44 2.84 0.38
CA ASP A 347 -18.87 1.49 0.31
C ASP A 347 -18.76 0.89 1.71
N ARG A 348 -18.80 -0.45 1.80
CA ARG A 348 -18.52 -1.20 3.03
C ARG A 348 -17.52 -2.30 2.77
N ASP A 349 -16.45 -2.32 3.55
CA ASP A 349 -15.44 -3.35 3.51
C ASP A 349 -15.57 -4.31 4.69
N GLY A 350 -16.19 -5.46 4.43
CA GLY A 350 -16.35 -6.51 5.45
C GLY A 350 -15.06 -7.21 5.87
N GLN A 351 -13.96 -7.10 5.10
CA GLN A 351 -12.70 -7.78 5.44
C GLN A 351 -11.92 -7.01 6.51
N ILE A 352 -11.90 -5.68 6.42
CA ILE A 352 -11.20 -4.80 7.37
C ILE A 352 -12.14 -4.02 8.29
N GLY A 353 -13.47 -4.18 8.13
CA GLY A 353 -14.47 -3.51 8.94
C GLY A 353 -14.46 -1.98 8.75
N VAL A 354 -14.30 -1.52 7.51
CA VAL A 354 -14.25 -0.10 7.15
C VAL A 354 -15.47 0.29 6.35
N ASP A 355 -16.18 1.31 6.80
CA ASP A 355 -17.27 1.95 6.07
C ASP A 355 -16.80 3.28 5.48
N LEU A 356 -17.10 3.52 4.20
CA LEU A 356 -16.90 4.80 3.50
C LEU A 356 -18.28 5.46 3.32
N GLY A 357 -18.40 6.73 3.71
CA GLY A 357 -19.66 7.45 3.58
C GLY A 357 -19.52 8.97 3.59
N VAL A 358 -20.62 9.64 3.32
CA VAL A 358 -20.71 11.11 3.33
C VAL A 358 -21.10 11.55 4.74
N GLU A 359 -20.16 12.18 5.45
CA GLU A 359 -20.39 12.68 6.80
C GLU A 359 -21.20 13.97 6.79
N HIS A 360 -21.01 14.82 5.76
CA HIS A 360 -21.72 16.09 5.59
C HIS A 360 -21.73 16.50 4.12
N ALA A 361 -22.85 17.04 3.64
CA ALA A 361 -22.96 17.73 2.36
C ALA A 361 -23.79 19.01 2.57
N GLY A 362 -23.18 20.17 2.35
CA GLY A 362 -23.85 21.45 2.58
C GLY A 362 -22.90 22.60 2.81
N LYS A 363 -23.32 23.58 3.62
CA LYS A 363 -22.48 24.73 3.98
C LYS A 363 -21.53 24.39 5.13
N ALA A 364 -20.27 24.76 4.98
CA ALA A 364 -19.30 24.83 6.08
C ALA A 364 -19.60 26.04 6.97
N ARG A 365 -18.93 26.12 8.14
CA ARG A 365 -19.10 27.24 9.09
C ARG A 365 -18.74 28.60 8.50
N ASP A 366 -17.86 28.63 7.51
CA ASP A 366 -17.43 29.83 6.79
C ASP A 366 -18.30 30.14 5.54
N GLY A 367 -19.40 29.41 5.33
CA GLY A 367 -20.33 29.63 4.22
C GLY A 367 -19.94 28.99 2.89
N ARG A 368 -18.77 28.35 2.78
CA ARG A 368 -18.38 27.58 1.58
C ARG A 368 -19.26 26.34 1.44
N SER A 369 -19.63 25.97 0.21
CA SER A 369 -20.30 24.69 -0.05
C SER A 369 -19.26 23.57 -0.09
N VAL A 370 -19.41 22.57 0.79
CA VAL A 370 -18.45 21.47 0.96
C VAL A 370 -19.16 20.12 1.04
N VAL A 371 -18.39 19.08 0.76
CA VAL A 371 -18.75 17.69 1.05
C VAL A 371 -17.64 17.07 1.90
N VAL A 372 -18.01 16.44 3.02
CA VAL A 372 -17.10 15.70 3.88
C VAL A 372 -17.34 14.22 3.66
N ILE A 373 -16.33 13.51 3.19
CA ILE A 373 -16.33 12.06 2.99
C ILE A 373 -15.45 11.44 4.07
N GLY A 374 -15.93 10.42 4.76
CA GLY A 374 -15.19 9.78 5.83
C GLY A 374 -15.08 8.26 5.68
N GLU A 375 -13.95 7.73 6.15
CA GLU A 375 -13.75 6.29 6.39
C GLU A 375 -13.78 6.02 7.89
N ARG A 376 -14.55 5.04 8.32
CA ARG A 376 -14.71 4.68 9.75
C ARG A 376 -14.52 3.19 9.96
N SER A 377 -13.78 2.85 11.00
CA SER A 377 -13.70 1.50 11.56
C SER A 377 -13.72 1.56 13.09
N ALA A 378 -13.62 0.39 13.73
CA ALA A 378 -13.45 0.32 15.18
C ALA A 378 -12.12 0.92 15.67
N GLY A 379 -11.10 1.00 14.81
CA GLY A 379 -9.75 1.47 15.18
C GLY A 379 -9.44 2.92 14.79
N PHE A 380 -10.08 3.43 13.75
CA PHE A 380 -9.78 4.76 13.23
C PHE A 380 -10.98 5.42 12.54
N GLN A 381 -10.90 6.73 12.41
CA GLN A 381 -11.76 7.54 11.56
C GLN A 381 -10.90 8.49 10.74
N THR A 382 -11.23 8.64 9.46
CA THR A 382 -10.70 9.71 8.60
C THR A 382 -11.85 10.51 8.03
N SER A 383 -11.62 11.79 7.78
CA SER A 383 -12.57 12.73 7.17
C SER A 383 -11.82 13.60 6.17
N ALA A 384 -12.30 13.66 4.94
CA ALA A 384 -11.76 14.47 3.85
C ALA A 384 -12.82 15.50 3.41
N THR A 385 -12.50 16.78 3.54
CA THR A 385 -13.39 17.90 3.20
C THR A 385 -13.07 18.43 1.82
N TYR A 386 -14.01 18.33 0.88
CA TYR A 386 -13.87 18.79 -0.49
C TYR A 386 -14.68 20.06 -0.74
N LEU A 387 -14.11 21.00 -1.50
CA LEU A 387 -14.83 22.19 -1.98
C LEU A 387 -15.72 21.81 -3.16
N LEU A 388 -17.01 22.12 -3.08
CA LEU A 388 -17.97 21.70 -4.10
C LEU A 388 -17.73 22.39 -5.46
N SER A 389 -17.18 23.61 -5.49
CA SER A 389 -17.06 24.40 -6.72
C SER A 389 -16.05 23.84 -7.72
N ASP A 390 -15.00 23.16 -7.25
CA ASP A 390 -13.92 22.65 -8.11
C ASP A 390 -13.32 21.31 -7.66
N GLY A 391 -13.93 20.69 -6.66
CA GLY A 391 -13.61 19.33 -6.26
C GLY A 391 -12.35 19.17 -5.43
N ARG A 392 -11.65 20.25 -5.07
CA ARG A 392 -10.36 20.15 -4.36
C ARG A 392 -10.53 19.74 -2.90
N LEU A 393 -9.57 18.97 -2.38
CA LEU A 393 -9.45 18.64 -0.97
C LEU A 393 -8.98 19.87 -0.18
N LEU A 394 -9.83 20.39 0.70
CA LEU A 394 -9.53 21.53 1.57
C LEU A 394 -8.87 21.12 2.88
N ALA A 395 -9.29 20.01 3.46
CA ALA A 395 -8.80 19.55 4.75
C ALA A 395 -8.95 18.04 4.89
N THR A 396 -8.05 17.43 5.65
CA THR A 396 -8.18 16.04 6.09
C THR A 396 -7.93 15.94 7.59
N GLN A 397 -8.70 15.08 8.25
CA GLN A 397 -8.52 14.73 9.64
C GLN A 397 -8.49 13.21 9.78
N MET A 398 -7.61 12.73 10.64
CA MET A 398 -7.49 11.32 11.00
C MET A 398 -7.41 11.19 12.51
N VAL A 399 -8.25 10.33 13.07
CA VAL A 399 -8.24 9.97 14.49
C VAL A 399 -8.00 8.47 14.57
N GLN A 400 -6.91 8.07 15.21
CA GLN A 400 -6.58 6.68 15.51
C GLN A 400 -6.69 6.45 17.00
N ARG A 401 -7.34 5.35 17.39
CA ARG A 401 -7.48 4.95 18.80
C ARG A 401 -6.70 3.67 19.02
N SER A 402 -5.68 3.73 19.87
CA SER A 402 -4.92 2.55 20.24
C SER A 402 -5.69 1.76 21.28
N ALA A 403 -6.19 0.59 20.90
CA ALA A 403 -6.87 -0.31 21.82
C ALA A 403 -5.93 -0.86 22.91
N SER A 404 -4.61 -0.95 22.63
CA SER A 404 -3.62 -1.52 23.55
C SER A 404 -3.13 -0.52 24.59
N THR A 405 -3.01 0.75 24.23
CA THR A 405 -2.47 1.79 25.10
C THR A 405 -3.51 2.77 25.59
N GLY A 406 -4.75 2.74 25.07
CA GLY A 406 -5.79 3.73 25.36
C GLY A 406 -5.51 5.13 24.79
N GLY A 407 -4.37 5.32 24.13
CA GLY A 407 -3.95 6.58 23.55
C GLY A 407 -4.73 6.92 22.27
N THR A 408 -4.79 8.22 21.96
CA THR A 408 -5.39 8.72 20.72
C THR A 408 -4.37 9.52 19.94
N VAL A 409 -4.27 9.26 18.65
CA VAL A 409 -3.50 10.06 17.71
C VAL A 409 -4.47 10.80 16.82
N THR A 410 -4.39 12.13 16.81
CA THR A 410 -5.17 12.97 15.90
C THR A 410 -4.24 13.71 14.96
N THR A 411 -4.41 13.53 13.65
CA THR A 411 -3.72 14.32 12.63
C THR A 411 -4.75 15.17 11.90
N SER A 412 -4.49 16.48 11.78
CA SER A 412 -5.31 17.41 11.02
C SER A 412 -4.43 18.18 10.06
N LEU A 413 -4.88 18.34 8.82
CA LEU A 413 -4.19 19.06 7.76
C LEU A 413 -5.17 19.91 6.98
N GLU A 414 -4.78 21.13 6.64
CA GLU A 414 -5.56 22.07 5.85
C GLU A 414 -4.73 22.57 4.67
N LEU A 415 -5.40 22.78 3.53
CA LEU A 415 -4.81 23.32 2.32
C LEU A 415 -4.39 24.77 2.57
N VAL A 416 -3.11 25.05 2.34
CA VAL A 416 -2.52 26.40 2.47
C VAL A 416 -2.40 27.08 1.10
N GLY A 417 -2.16 26.31 0.04
CA GLY A 417 -2.01 26.87 -1.30
C GLY A 417 -1.89 25.81 -2.39
N ILE A 418 -2.20 26.24 -3.61
CA ILE A 418 -1.97 25.50 -4.86
C ILE A 418 -1.24 26.45 -5.81
N ASP A 419 -0.07 26.03 -6.26
CA ASP A 419 0.70 26.75 -7.28
C ASP A 419 0.39 26.13 -8.65
N GLY A 420 0.10 26.95 -9.65
CA GLY A 420 -0.23 26.54 -11.03
C GLY A 420 0.83 26.85 -12.07
#